data_AF-A0A392QHY5-F1
#
_entry.id   AF-A0A392QHY5-F1
#
_cell.length_a   1.000
_cell.length_b   1.000
_cell.length_c   1.000
_cell.angle_alpha   90.00
_cell.angle_beta   90.00
_cell.angle_gamma   90.00
#
_symmetry.space_group_name_H-M   'P 1'
#
loop_
_entity.id
_entity.type
_entity.pdbx_description
1 polymer ?
#
loop_
_entity_poly.entity_id
_entity_poly.type
_entity_poly.pdbx_seq_one_letter_code
_entity_poly.pdbx_strand_id
1 'polypeptide(L)'
;LKIEFSKYEHPVVLTVEAQAKHVGDLGGGPGGLSKNLFLKKNRFYIVSALADTKVDLKVLSQRLGLGKGGLRMAPEEALGELLQ
;
A
#
# COMPACT_ATOMS: atom_id res chain seq x y z
N LEU A 1 -15.07 -10.29 12.68
CA LEU A 1 -14.85 -9.09 13.51
C LEU A 1 -15.98 -8.11 13.22
N LYS A 2 -16.48 -7.37 14.21
CA LYS A 2 -17.53 -6.36 14.01
C LYS A 2 -16.88 -4.99 13.88
N ILE A 3 -16.27 -4.74 12.73
CA ILE A 3 -15.62 -3.46 12.42
C ILE A 3 -16.57 -2.69 11.51
N GLU A 4 -16.96 -1.49 11.92
CA GLU A 4 -17.78 -0.61 11.10
C GLU A 4 -16.99 -0.15 9.87
N PHE A 5 -17.64 -0.15 8.70
CA PHE A 5 -17.05 0.32 7.46
C PHE A 5 -18.12 0.91 6.53
N SER A 6 -17.68 1.78 5.63
CA SER A 6 -18.48 2.27 4.50
C SER A 6 -17.79 1.84 3.20
N LYS A 7 -18.56 1.36 2.22
CA LYS A 7 -18.08 0.95 0.90
C LYS A 7 -18.69 1.85 -0.16
N TYR A 8 -17.85 2.35 -1.05
CA TYR A 8 -18.24 3.16 -2.19
C TYR A 8 -17.79 2.46 -3.47
N GLU A 9 -18.69 2.22 -4.41
CA GLU A 9 -18.36 1.61 -5.70
C GLU A 9 -18.01 2.69 -6.72
N HIS A 10 -16.94 2.46 -7.49
CA HIS A 10 -16.46 3.36 -8.53
C HIS A 10 -15.72 2.55 -9.62
N PRO A 11 -15.61 3.05 -10.87
CA PRO A 11 -14.80 2.42 -11.90
C PRO A 11 -13.31 2.41 -11.53
N VAL A 12 -12.53 1.54 -12.19
CA VAL A 12 -11.07 1.56 -12.06
C VAL A 12 -10.53 2.90 -12.56
N VAL A 13 -9.65 3.50 -11.77
CA VAL A 13 -9.00 4.78 -12.07
C VAL A 13 -7.50 4.58 -12.15
N LEU A 14 -6.89 5.12 -13.21
CA LEU A 14 -5.45 4.98 -13.48
C LEU A 14 -4.70 6.32 -13.48
N THR A 15 -5.42 7.44 -13.40
CA THR A 15 -4.83 8.79 -13.29
C THR A 15 -5.17 9.43 -11.95
N VAL A 16 -4.32 10.36 -11.52
CA VAL A 16 -4.50 11.08 -10.25
C VAL A 16 -5.79 11.89 -10.27
N GLU A 17 -6.08 12.57 -11.39
CA GLU A 17 -7.25 13.41 -11.55
C GLU A 17 -8.54 12.57 -11.53
N ALA A 18 -8.53 11.38 -12.11
CA ALA A 18 -9.67 10.47 -12.08
C ALA A 18 -9.90 9.92 -10.67
N GLN A 19 -8.82 9.54 -9.96
CA GLN A 19 -8.90 9.06 -8.59
C GLN A 19 -9.44 10.13 -7.64
N ALA A 20 -8.95 11.37 -7.73
CA ALA A 20 -9.40 12.48 -6.90
C ALA A 20 -10.91 12.75 -7.00
N LYS A 21 -11.56 12.45 -8.13
CA LYS A 21 -13.03 12.58 -8.25
C LYS A 21 -13.83 11.61 -7.37
N HIS A 22 -13.23 10.48 -6.98
CA HIS A 22 -13.90 9.45 -6.19
C HIS A 22 -13.44 9.43 -4.74
N VAL A 23 -12.17 9.74 -4.50
CA VAL A 23 -11.57 9.66 -3.15
C VAL A 23 -10.95 10.98 -2.68
N GLY A 24 -11.03 12.06 -3.47
CA GLY A 24 -10.46 13.37 -3.11
C GLY A 24 -11.12 13.97 -1.87
N ASP A 25 -12.46 13.90 -1.80
CA ASP A 25 -13.22 14.36 -0.64
C ASP A 25 -13.09 13.42 0.57
N LEU A 26 -12.79 12.14 0.32
CA LEU A 26 -12.47 11.16 1.37
C LEU A 26 -11.05 11.35 1.91
N GLY A 27 -10.12 11.83 1.07
CA GLY A 27 -8.74 12.15 1.41
C GLY A 27 -8.57 13.44 2.22
N GLY A 28 -9.67 14.18 2.47
CA GLY A 28 -9.73 15.35 3.35
C GLY A 28 -10.41 15.11 4.72
N GLY A 29 -10.97 13.91 4.96
CA GLY A 29 -11.49 13.50 6.27
C GLY A 29 -10.39 12.89 7.17
N PRO A 30 -10.71 12.50 8.42
CA PRO A 30 -9.72 11.95 9.36
C PRO A 30 -9.06 10.61 8.93
N GLY A 31 -9.47 10.01 7.81
CA GLY A 31 -8.91 8.78 7.25
C GLY A 31 -8.24 9.02 5.90
N GLY A 32 -6.92 9.19 5.88
CA GLY A 32 -6.16 9.40 4.65
C GLY A 32 -6.17 8.20 3.70
N LEU A 33 -5.92 8.45 2.41
CA LEU A 33 -5.81 7.43 1.38
C LEU A 33 -4.55 6.59 1.61
N SER A 34 -4.66 5.26 1.59
CA SER A 34 -3.51 4.37 1.73
C SER A 34 -2.99 3.86 0.38
N LYS A 35 -1.69 3.60 0.34
CA LYS A 35 -1.03 2.76 -0.67
C LYS A 35 -0.39 1.57 0.02
N ASN A 36 -0.34 0.45 -0.69
CA ASN A 36 0.23 -0.79 -0.18
C ASN A 36 1.41 -1.20 -1.05
N LEU A 37 2.57 -1.45 -0.43
CA LEU A 37 3.73 -2.02 -1.11
C LEU A 37 3.87 -3.47 -0.69
N PHE A 38 3.81 -4.39 -1.66
CA PHE A 38 4.07 -5.80 -1.42
C PHE A 38 5.54 -6.10 -1.71
N LEU A 39 6.29 -6.44 -0.66
CA LEU A 39 7.76 -6.52 -0.67
C LEU A 39 8.25 -7.91 -0.24
N LYS A 40 9.46 -8.27 -0.68
CA LYS A 40 10.13 -9.52 -0.32
C LYS A 40 11.60 -9.30 0.03
N LYS A 41 12.08 -10.09 1.00
CA LYS A 41 13.50 -10.41 1.17
C LYS A 41 13.68 -11.91 1.44
N ASN A 42 13.76 -12.30 2.71
CA ASN A 42 13.70 -13.70 3.15
C ASN A 42 12.26 -14.15 3.46
N ARG A 43 11.38 -13.18 3.68
CA ARG A 43 9.93 -13.32 3.90
C ARG A 43 9.20 -12.21 3.15
N PHE A 44 7.88 -12.34 3.05
CA PHE A 44 7.00 -11.34 2.45
C PHE A 44 6.58 -10.29 3.47
N TYR A 45 6.33 -9.07 3.00
CA TYR A 45 5.85 -7.94 3.78
C TYR A 45 4.78 -7.19 2.98
N ILE A 46 3.75 -6.70 3.67
CA ILE A 46 2.88 -5.64 3.18
C ILE A 46 3.18 -4.40 4.00
N VAL A 47 3.44 -3.29 3.31
CA VAL A 47 3.63 -1.98 3.93
C VAL A 47 2.47 -1.10 3.50
N SER A 48 1.55 -0.84 4.44
CA SER A 48 0.48 0.13 4.28
C SER A 48 0.95 1.50 4.79
N ALA A 49 0.87 2.51 3.94
CA ALA A 49 1.25 3.88 4.27
C ALA A 49 0.26 4.86 3.63
N LEU A 50 0.25 6.12 4.08
CA LEU A 50 -0.53 7.14 3.38
C LEU A 50 0.01 7.34 1.95
N ALA A 51 -0.86 7.73 1.03
CA ALA A 51 -0.55 7.85 -0.39
C ALA A 51 0.63 8.79 -0.65
N ASP A 52 0.74 9.87 0.13
CA ASP A 52 1.79 10.88 0.08
C ASP A 52 3.08 10.48 0.84
N THR A 53 3.01 9.49 1.72
CA THR A 53 4.17 9.06 2.51
C THR A 53 5.26 8.50 1.59
N LYS A 54 6.42 9.15 1.59
CA LYS A 54 7.60 8.63 0.87
C LYS A 54 8.17 7.44 1.61
N VAL A 55 8.13 6.27 0.99
CA VAL A 55 8.70 5.03 1.55
C VAL A 55 10.09 4.79 0.97
N ASP A 56 11.12 5.07 1.77
CA ASP A 56 12.51 4.77 1.41
C ASP A 56 12.82 3.29 1.72
N LEU A 57 13.00 2.47 0.69
CA LEU A 57 13.22 1.03 0.84
C LEU A 57 14.55 0.68 1.51
N LYS A 58 15.58 1.55 1.41
CA LYS A 58 16.88 1.33 2.04
C LYS A 58 16.78 1.58 3.54
N VAL A 59 16.19 2.71 3.93
CA VAL A 59 15.95 3.05 5.34
C VAL A 59 14.98 2.05 5.97
N LEU A 60 13.91 1.68 5.26
CA LEU A 60 12.95 0.69 5.74
C LEU A 60 13.61 -0.68 5.97
N SER A 61 14.46 -1.13 5.04
CA SER A 61 15.20 -2.40 5.19
C SER A 61 16.10 -2.40 6.43
N GLN A 62 16.75 -1.27 6.75
CA GLN A 62 17.54 -1.10 7.96
C GLN A 62 16.67 -1.12 9.22
N ARG A 63 15.56 -0.38 9.23
CA ARG A 63 14.63 -0.30 10.38
C ARG A 63 13.98 -1.64 10.71
N LEU A 64 13.72 -2.46 9.70
CA LEU A 64 13.19 -3.81 9.87
C LEU A 64 14.27 -4.85 10.25
N GLY A 65 15.52 -4.44 10.45
CA GLY A 65 16.60 -5.33 10.89
C GLY A 65 17.00 -6.37 9.84
N LEU A 66 16.83 -6.08 8.54
CA LEU A 66 16.97 -7.10 7.50
C LEU A 66 18.40 -7.32 7.02
N GLY A 67 19.37 -6.58 7.55
CA GLY A 67 20.77 -6.67 7.11
C GLY A 67 21.01 -6.16 5.68
N LYS A 68 22.18 -6.47 5.11
CA LYS A 68 22.61 -6.03 3.77
C LYS A 68 21.71 -6.62 2.67
N GLY A 69 21.54 -5.92 1.54
CA GLY A 69 20.79 -6.43 0.37
C GLY A 69 19.36 -5.90 0.15
N GLY A 70 18.92 -4.91 0.92
CA GLY A 70 17.68 -4.15 0.65
C GLY A 70 16.37 -4.95 0.71
N LEU A 71 15.26 -4.25 0.46
CA LEU A 71 13.94 -4.82 0.15
C LEU A 71 13.70 -4.68 -1.36
N ARG A 72 13.00 -5.65 -1.94
CA ARG A 72 12.54 -5.62 -3.34
C ARG A 72 11.04 -5.82 -3.41
N MET A 73 10.43 -5.46 -4.54
CA MET A 73 9.05 -5.83 -4.83
C MET A 73 8.92 -7.35 -4.81
N ALA A 74 7.80 -7.82 -4.27
CA ALA A 74 7.44 -9.23 -4.36
C ALA A 74 7.00 -9.57 -5.81
N PRO A 75 7.21 -10.82 -6.26
CA PRO A 75 6.74 -11.28 -7.56
C PRO A 75 5.21 -11.26 -7.65
N GLU A 76 4.68 -11.07 -8.85
CA GLU A 76 3.24 -10.98 -9.11
C GLU A 76 2.50 -12.28 -8.79
N GLU A 77 3.12 -13.43 -9.05
CA GLU A 77 2.56 -14.74 -8.76
C GLU A 77 2.25 -14.89 -7.26
N ALA A 78 3.11 -14.35 -6.40
CA ALA A 78 2.92 -14.39 -4.96
C ALA A 78 1.80 -13.45 -4.47
N LEU A 79 1.41 -12.44 -5.26
CA LEU A 79 0.26 -11.57 -4.93
C LEU A 79 -1.03 -12.37 -5.04
N GLY A 80 -1.19 -13.11 -6.14
CA GLY A 80 -2.33 -14.00 -6.38
C GLY A 80 -2.42 -15.13 -5.36
N GLU A 81 -1.30 -15.74 -4.99
CA GLU A 81 -1.29 -16.87 -4.03
C GLU A 81 -1.54 -16.46 -2.58
N LEU A 82 -1.07 -15.28 -2.16
CA LEU A 82 -1.08 -14.88 -0.75
C LEU A 82 -2.16 -13.87 -0.38
N LEU A 83 -2.66 -13.07 -1.33
CA LEU A 83 -3.46 -11.86 -1.04
C LEU A 83 -4.74 -11.70 -1.88
N GLN A 84 -5.02 -12.59 -2.83
CA GLN A 84 -6.24 -12.56 -3.65
C GLN A 84 -7.03 -13.86 -3.48
#